data_AF-A0A926J860-F1
#
_entry.id   AF-A0A926J860-F1
#
_cell.length_a   1.000
_cell.length_b   1.000
_cell.length_c   1.000
_cell.angle_alpha   90.00
_cell.angle_beta   90.00
_cell.angle_gamma   90.00
#
_symmetry.space_group_name_H-M   'P 1'
#
loop_
_entity.id
_entity.type
_entity.pdbx_description
1 polymer ?
#
loop_
_entity_poly.entity_id
_entity_poly.type
_entity_poly.pdbx_seq_one_letter_code
_entity_poly.pdbx_strand_id
1 'polypeptide(L)' 'MIDEQSYFQHRAREERARAADCRNSVIASTFRRRAEEFQRRANALL' A
#
# COMPACT_ATOMS: atom_id res chain seq x y z
N MET A 1 3.77 2.75 20.83
CA MET A 1 4.56 2.31 19.66
C MET A 1 3.57 1.89 18.59
N ILE A 2 3.69 2.42 17.37
CA ILE A 2 2.88 1.91 16.25
C ILE A 2 3.54 0.58 15.86
N ASP A 3 2.78 -0.50 15.95
CA ASP A 3 3.22 -1.82 15.55
C ASP A 3 3.56 -1.83 14.04
N GLU A 4 4.62 -2.55 13.65
CA GLU A 4 5.10 -2.57 12.25
C GLU A 4 4.03 -3.07 11.28
N GLN A 5 3.14 -3.97 11.71
CA GLN A 5 1.99 -4.39 10.94
C GLN A 5 1.06 -3.22 10.64
N SER A 6 0.73 -2.43 11.67
CA SER A 6 -0.15 -1.26 11.53
C SER A 6 0.46 -0.19 10.62
N TYR A 7 1.79 -0.03 10.67
CA TYR A 7 2.53 0.83 9.74
C TYR A 7 2.37 0.36 8.29
N PHE A 8 2.67 -0.91 8.00
CA PHE A 8 2.55 -1.43 6.64
C PHE A 8 1.11 -1.44 6.12
N GLN A 9 0.12 -1.72 6.97
CA GLN A 9 -1.30 -1.61 6.60
C GLN A 9 -1.72 -0.16 6.30
N HIS A 10 -1.19 0.82 7.04
CA HIS A 10 -1.42 2.24 6.75
C HIS A 10 -0.83 2.61 5.38
N ARG A 11 0.43 2.28 5.12
CA ARG A 11 1.10 2.53 3.83
C ARG A 11 0.38 1.86 2.65
N ALA A 12 -0.11 0.63 2.84
CA ALA A 12 -0.89 -0.06 1.81
C ALA A 12 -2.19 0.68 1.47
N ARG A 13 -2.87 1.28 2.46
CA ARG A 13 -4.07 2.09 2.24
C ARG A 13 -3.76 3.41 1.54
N GLU A 14 -2.69 4.09 1.93
CA GLU A 14 -2.27 5.33 1.28
C GLU A 14 -1.94 5.13 -0.20
N GLU A 15 -1.20 4.07 -0.54
CA GLU A 15 -0.85 3.76 -1.93
C GLU A 15 -2.08 3.34 -2.75
N ARG A 16 -3.07 2.63 -2.16
CA ARG A 16 -4.36 2.35 -2.83
C ARG A 16 -5.14 3.63 -3.10
N ALA A 17 -5.19 4.56 -2.15
CA ALA A 17 -5.85 5.84 -2.33
C ALA A 17 -5.18 6.66 -3.44
N ARG A 18 -3.84 6.71 -3.47
CA ARG A 18 -3.08 7.34 -4.56
C ARG A 18 -3.35 6.69 -5.91
N ALA A 19 -3.47 5.37 -5.97
CA ALA A 19 -3.83 4.67 -7.19
C ALA A 19 -5.23 5.02 -7.70
N ALA A 20 -6.20 5.21 -6.79
CA ALA A 20 -7.58 5.55 -7.12
C ALA A 20 -7.73 7.00 -7.60
N ASP A 21 -6.96 7.94 -7.04
CA ASP A 21 -6.96 9.36 -7.44
C ASP A 21 -6.15 9.61 -8.73
N CYS A 22 -5.20 8.71 -9.05
CA CYS A 22 -4.31 8.91 -10.17
C CYS A 22 -5.00 8.69 -11.53
N ARG A 23 -5.08 9.77 -12.32
CA ARG A 23 -5.62 9.75 -13.70
C ARG A 23 -4.71 9.03 -14.71
N ASN A 24 -3.44 8.78 -14.37
CA ASN A 24 -2.48 8.09 -15.22
C ASN A 24 -2.44 6.60 -14.86
N SER A 25 -2.85 5.74 -15.80
CA SER A 25 -2.97 4.29 -15.59
C SER A 25 -1.65 3.58 -15.27
N VAL A 26 -0.53 4.07 -15.80
CA VAL A 26 0.83 3.52 -15.57
C VAL A 26 1.32 3.86 -14.16
N ILE A 27 1.05 5.08 -13.71
CA ILE A 27 1.41 5.50 -12.35
C ILE A 27 0.49 4.82 -11.33
N ALA A 28 -0.81 4.72 -11.63
CA ALA A 28 -1.79 3.99 -10.82
C ALA A 28 -1.44 2.50 -10.66
N SER A 29 -0.90 1.83 -11.70
CA SER A 29 -0.46 0.43 -11.58
C SER A 29 0.77 0.30 -10.66
N THR A 30 1.68 1.27 -10.70
CA THR A 30 2.84 1.33 -9.80
C THR A 30 2.42 1.47 -8.34
N PHE A 31 1.48 2.38 -8.05
CA PHE A 31 0.94 2.53 -6.69
C PHE A 31 0.19 1.28 -6.21
N ARG A 32 -0.58 0.62 -7.07
CA ARG A 32 -1.22 -0.67 -6.74
C ARG A 32 -0.19 -1.73 -6.36
N ARG A 33 0.89 -1.86 -7.15
CA ARG A 33 1.98 -2.81 -6.85
C ARG A 33 2.63 -2.54 -5.50
N ARG A 34 2.90 -1.27 -5.18
CA ARG A 34 3.45 -0.87 -3.88
C ARG A 34 2.49 -1.19 -2.73
N ALA A 35 1.18 -0.94 -2.92
CA ALA A 35 0.18 -1.29 -1.92
C ALA A 35 0.14 -2.80 -1.63
N GLU A 36 0.25 -3.62 -2.67
CA GLU A 36 0.31 -5.08 -2.53
C GLU A 36 1.56 -5.55 -1.79
N GLU A 37 2.73 -4.95 -2.07
CA GLU A 37 3.96 -5.26 -1.34
C GLU A 37 3.87 -4.89 0.13
N PHE A 38 3.32 -3.71 0.45
CA PHE A 38 3.08 -3.32 1.84
C PHE A 38 2.08 -4.26 2.53
N GLN A 39 1.01 -4.66 1.85
CA GLN A 39 0.06 -5.64 2.38
C GLN A 39 0.73 -7.00 2.64
N ARG A 40 1.58 -7.48 1.73
CA ARG A 40 2.33 -8.73 1.93
C ARG A 40 3.23 -8.66 3.16
N ARG A 41 3.93 -7.55 3.36
CA ARG A 41 4.77 -7.33 4.56
C ARG A 41 3.93 -7.29 5.83
N ALA A 42 2.80 -6.59 5.82
CA ALA A 42 1.87 -6.60 6.94
C ALA A 42 1.36 -8.01 7.27
N ASN A 43 1.06 -8.82 6.25
CA ASN A 43 0.59 -10.18 6.44
C ASN A 43 1.70 -11.16 6.89
N ALA A 44 2.97 -10.87 6.58
CA ALA A 44 4.10 -11.66 7.05
C ALA A 44 4.46 -11.39 8.52
N LEU A 45 3.91 -10.33 9.10
CA LEU A 45 4.05 -9.98 10.52
C LEU A 45 2.87 -10.47 11.38
N LEU A 46 1.91 -11.18 10.77
CA LEU A 46 0.79 -11.87 11.41
C LEU A 46 1.18 -13.27 11.86
#